data_AF-A0A3P8IZ17-F1
#
_entry.id   AF-A0A3P8IZ17-F1
#
_cell.length_a   1.000
_cell.length_b   1.000
_cell.length_c   1.000
_cell.angle_alpha   90.00
_cell.angle_beta   90.00
_cell.angle_gamma   90.00
#
_symmetry.space_group_name_H-M   'P 1'
#
loop_
_entity.id
_entity.type
_entity.pdbx_description
1 polymer ?
#
loop_
_entity_poly.entity_id
_entity_poly.type
_entity_poly.pdbx_seq_one_letter_code
_entity_poly.pdbx_strand_id
1 'polypeptide(L)'
;MFALAWYGIFSLLMAFQSSAEGVIFFRFLVGIGLGIELVTIDTYLSEWVPTHLRNKAFAFAFFIQFLSVPAVALMSWMLVPITLFGLSGWRWVIIFGALCSLVIWVIRKKLPESARWLEVKGRNDDAHAVMCEMEQRCGIAPSPQHRTEAGTAKTQTGTFKEIWAPEYRKRTIMLMVMNFFQAIGFFWLRQLAASAAVGPGREHHPQPAVRLFHYPRLSDWLPVLHPLCSPLREQMADRALRTDDGGVRHPFRPAE
;
A
#
# COMPACT_ATOMS: atom_id res chain seq x y z
N MET A 1 18.26 0.56 -1.46
CA MET A 1 18.73 -0.74 -0.92
C MET A 1 19.09 -0.70 0.56
N PHE A 2 19.83 0.30 1.05
CA PHE A 2 20.22 0.39 2.46
C PHE A 2 19.03 0.64 3.43
N ALA A 3 17.94 1.25 2.96
CA ALA A 3 16.77 1.55 3.78
C ALA A 3 16.04 0.28 4.29
N LEU A 4 15.92 -0.78 3.50
CA LEU A 4 15.36 -2.06 3.97
C LEU A 4 16.23 -2.75 5.02
N ALA A 5 17.56 -2.74 4.83
CA ALA A 5 18.48 -3.29 5.81
C ALA A 5 18.41 -2.50 7.13
N TRP A 6 18.37 -1.16 7.02
CA TRP A 6 18.17 -0.26 8.15
C TRP A 6 16.86 -0.62 8.89
N TYR A 7 15.74 -0.64 8.18
CA TYR A 7 14.44 -1.01 8.75
C TYR A 7 14.47 -2.38 9.45
N GLY A 8 14.98 -3.42 8.78
CA GLY A 8 15.02 -4.77 9.34
C GLY A 8 15.87 -4.87 10.61
N ILE A 9 17.09 -4.30 10.59
CA ILE A 9 18.01 -4.35 11.75
C ILE A 9 17.42 -3.59 12.94
N PHE A 10 16.93 -2.36 12.74
CA PHE A 10 16.37 -1.57 13.84
C PHE A 10 15.05 -2.13 14.35
N SER A 11 14.26 -2.79 13.50
CA SER A 11 13.05 -3.50 13.91
C SER A 11 13.36 -4.72 14.79
N LEU A 12 14.42 -5.48 14.48
CA LEU A 12 14.89 -6.56 15.37
C LEU A 12 15.38 -6.00 16.70
N LEU A 13 16.21 -4.93 16.70
CA LEU A 13 16.69 -4.30 17.93
C LEU A 13 15.54 -3.78 18.80
N MET A 14 14.49 -3.22 18.19
CA MET A 14 13.27 -2.81 18.87
C MET A 14 12.55 -3.99 19.54
N ALA A 15 12.52 -5.17 18.91
CA ALA A 15 11.84 -6.34 19.46
C ALA A 15 12.50 -6.88 20.75
N PHE A 16 13.81 -6.67 20.91
CA PHE A 16 14.53 -7.08 22.13
C PHE A 16 14.48 -6.04 23.25
N GLN A 17 14.04 -4.81 22.99
CA GLN A 17 13.97 -3.76 24.02
C GLN A 17 12.89 -4.00 25.06
N SER A 18 13.29 -3.87 26.33
CA SER A 18 12.41 -3.95 27.51
C SER A 18 12.10 -2.59 28.13
N SER A 19 12.86 -1.53 27.78
CA SER A 19 12.60 -0.15 28.21
C SER A 19 11.65 0.57 27.25
N ALA A 20 10.70 1.33 27.78
CA ALA A 20 9.78 2.15 26.99
C ALA A 20 10.52 3.20 26.15
N GLU A 21 11.53 3.87 26.72
CA GLU A 21 12.36 4.85 26.01
C GLU A 21 13.13 4.21 24.86
N GLY A 22 13.66 3.01 25.07
CA GLY A 22 14.36 2.23 24.05
C GLY A 22 13.43 1.91 22.87
N VAL A 23 12.21 1.46 23.13
CA VAL A 23 11.22 1.18 22.08
C VAL A 23 10.87 2.45 21.29
N ILE A 24 10.67 3.60 21.96
CA ILE A 24 10.37 4.87 21.28
C ILE A 24 11.54 5.32 20.39
N PHE A 25 12.77 5.23 20.91
CA PHE A 25 13.97 5.58 20.16
C PHE A 25 14.12 4.72 18.90
N PHE A 26 14.06 3.39 19.02
CA PHE A 26 14.15 2.51 17.85
C PHE A 26 12.97 2.72 16.89
N ARG A 27 11.79 3.04 17.38
CA ARG A 27 10.63 3.33 16.54
C ARG A 27 10.83 4.59 15.68
N PHE A 28 11.54 5.59 16.20
CA PHE A 28 11.98 6.75 15.41
C PHE A 28 12.95 6.32 14.30
N LEU A 29 13.97 5.51 14.62
CA LEU A 29 14.95 5.03 13.64
C LEU A 29 14.33 4.15 12.54
N VAL A 30 13.40 3.27 12.92
CA VAL A 30 12.61 2.46 12.00
C VAL A 30 11.75 3.35 11.09
N GLY A 31 11.18 4.42 11.64
CA GLY A 31 10.40 5.41 10.88
C GLY A 31 11.20 6.11 9.79
N ILE A 32 12.46 6.50 10.07
CA ILE A 32 13.35 7.09 9.07
C ILE A 32 13.59 6.10 7.91
N GLY A 33 13.87 4.83 8.23
CA GLY A 33 14.06 3.79 7.22
C GLY A 33 12.83 3.59 6.33
N LEU A 34 11.64 3.54 6.93
CA LEU A 34 10.38 3.45 6.19
C LEU A 34 10.13 4.67 5.30
N GLY A 35 10.41 5.88 5.78
CA GLY A 35 10.22 7.11 4.99
C GLY A 35 11.07 7.12 3.72
N ILE A 36 12.35 6.75 3.83
CA ILE A 36 13.26 6.65 2.68
C ILE A 36 12.80 5.55 1.72
N GLU A 37 12.38 4.42 2.27
CA GLU A 37 11.96 3.27 1.49
C GLU A 37 10.69 3.55 0.66
N LEU A 38 9.69 4.24 1.23
CA LEU A 38 8.45 4.58 0.52
C LEU A 38 8.73 5.41 -0.74
N VAL A 39 9.51 6.48 -0.61
CA VAL A 39 9.86 7.36 -1.75
C VAL A 39 10.70 6.61 -2.79
N THR A 40 11.60 5.74 -2.33
CA THR A 40 12.44 4.91 -3.22
C THR A 40 11.57 3.96 -4.05
N ILE A 41 10.59 3.31 -3.43
CA ILE A 41 9.68 2.37 -4.11
C ILE A 41 8.84 3.10 -5.16
N ASP A 42 8.27 4.26 -4.83
CA ASP A 42 7.43 5.03 -5.75
C ASP A 42 8.22 5.48 -6.98
N THR A 43 9.46 5.93 -6.78
CA THR A 43 10.36 6.33 -7.86
C THR A 43 10.71 5.14 -8.74
N TYR A 44 11.10 4.01 -8.12
CA TYR A 44 11.44 2.78 -8.83
C TYR A 44 10.26 2.27 -9.66
N LEU A 45 9.06 2.24 -9.09
CA LEU A 45 7.86 1.80 -9.81
C LEU A 45 7.54 2.73 -10.99
N SER A 46 7.74 4.04 -10.83
CA SER A 46 7.49 5.01 -11.90
C SER A 46 8.44 4.87 -13.09
N GLU A 47 9.66 4.38 -12.85
CA GLU A 47 10.69 4.16 -13.87
C GLU A 47 10.51 2.84 -14.61
N TRP A 48 10.05 1.80 -13.92
CA TRP A 48 9.87 0.47 -14.49
C TRP A 48 8.54 0.26 -15.20
N VAL A 49 7.50 1.04 -14.85
CA VAL A 49 6.17 0.84 -15.42
C VAL A 49 5.95 1.74 -16.64
N PRO A 50 5.51 1.19 -17.79
CA PRO A 50 5.24 1.98 -18.97
C PRO A 50 4.12 3.00 -18.71
N THR A 51 4.20 4.17 -19.35
CA THR A 51 3.36 5.34 -19.07
C THR A 51 1.86 5.03 -19.10
N HIS A 52 1.40 4.12 -19.98
CA HIS A 52 0.00 3.74 -20.12
C HIS A 52 -0.49 2.76 -19.03
N LEU A 53 0.40 2.01 -18.36
CA LEU A 53 0.03 1.08 -17.28
C LEU A 53 0.39 1.62 -15.89
N ARG A 54 0.99 2.80 -15.79
CA ARG A 54 1.47 3.39 -14.54
C ARG A 54 0.41 3.37 -13.45
N ASN A 55 -0.79 3.88 -13.75
CA ASN A 55 -1.89 3.93 -12.78
C ASN A 55 -2.35 2.54 -12.33
N LYS A 56 -2.38 1.55 -13.23
CA LYS A 56 -2.78 0.17 -12.90
C LYS A 56 -1.74 -0.52 -12.01
N ALA A 57 -0.45 -0.29 -12.27
CA ALA A 57 0.62 -0.81 -11.43
C ALA A 57 0.62 -0.17 -10.04
N PHE A 58 0.43 1.15 -9.94
CA PHE A 58 0.26 1.82 -8.65
C PHE A 58 -0.96 1.29 -7.89
N ALA A 59 -2.11 1.10 -8.56
CA ALA A 59 -3.30 0.52 -7.94
C ALA A 59 -3.04 -0.89 -7.39
N PHE A 60 -2.31 -1.73 -8.12
CA PHE A 60 -1.93 -3.06 -7.66
C PHE A 60 -0.95 -3.02 -6.48
N ALA A 61 0.05 -2.13 -6.51
CA ALA A 61 0.97 -1.94 -5.40
C ALA A 61 0.24 -1.48 -4.13
N PHE A 62 -0.67 -0.51 -4.24
CA PHE A 62 -1.50 -0.08 -3.11
C PHE A 62 -2.45 -1.19 -2.63
N PHE A 63 -2.98 -2.01 -3.53
CA PHE A 63 -3.80 -3.15 -3.14
C PHE A 63 -3.01 -4.15 -2.27
N ILE A 64 -1.78 -4.48 -2.65
CA ILE A 64 -0.89 -5.31 -1.83
C ILE A 64 -0.59 -4.63 -0.48
N GLN A 65 -0.34 -3.31 -0.50
CA GLN A 65 -0.10 -2.54 0.72
C GLN A 65 -1.30 -2.62 1.68
N PHE A 66 -2.54 -2.52 1.19
CA PHE A 66 -3.73 -2.65 2.03
C PHE A 66 -3.99 -4.09 2.47
N LEU A 67 -3.65 -5.09 1.65
CA LEU A 67 -3.75 -6.50 2.01
C LEU A 67 -2.82 -6.90 3.17
N SER A 68 -1.73 -6.15 3.38
CA SER A 68 -0.85 -6.36 4.54
C SER A 68 -1.55 -6.12 5.89
N VAL A 69 -2.54 -5.22 5.95
CA VAL A 69 -3.24 -4.87 7.21
C VAL A 69 -4.01 -6.06 7.79
N PRO A 70 -4.92 -6.73 7.06
CA PRO A 70 -5.58 -7.93 7.57
C PRO A 70 -4.61 -9.09 7.76
N ALA A 71 -3.56 -9.22 6.94
CA ALA A 71 -2.54 -10.25 7.13
C ALA A 71 -1.80 -10.11 8.47
N VAL A 72 -1.41 -8.88 8.85
CA VAL A 72 -0.80 -8.61 10.17
C VAL A 72 -1.81 -8.78 11.30
N ALA A 73 -3.08 -8.44 11.09
CA ALA A 73 -4.13 -8.66 12.09
C ALA A 73 -4.35 -10.16 12.36
N LEU A 74 -4.41 -11.00 11.32
CA LEU A 74 -4.49 -12.45 11.44
C LEU A 74 -3.25 -13.03 12.11
N MET A 75 -2.06 -12.56 11.72
CA MET A 75 -0.80 -12.98 12.34
C MET A 75 -0.78 -12.63 13.83
N SER A 76 -1.22 -11.43 14.19
CA SER A 76 -1.33 -10.99 15.58
C SER A 76 -2.35 -11.83 16.34
N TRP A 77 -3.51 -12.13 15.74
CA TRP A 77 -4.52 -13.00 16.36
C TRP A 77 -3.98 -14.40 16.67
N MET A 78 -3.14 -14.95 15.77
CA MET A 78 -2.56 -16.28 15.94
C MET A 78 -1.38 -16.30 16.93
N LEU A 79 -0.54 -15.26 16.97
CA LEU A 79 0.69 -15.22 17.78
C LEU A 79 0.51 -14.57 19.16
N VAL A 80 -0.41 -13.61 19.33
CA VAL A 80 -0.65 -12.94 20.62
C VAL A 80 -1.01 -13.90 21.77
N PRO A 81 -1.83 -14.96 21.57
CA PRO A 81 -2.15 -15.89 22.66
C PRO A 81 -1.02 -16.89 22.98
N ILE A 82 0.07 -16.91 22.21
CA ILE A 82 1.13 -17.92 22.36
C ILE A 82 2.38 -17.26 22.95
N THR A 83 2.72 -17.60 24.19
CA THR A 83 3.99 -17.22 24.82
C THR A 83 5.07 -18.23 24.47
N LEU A 84 5.63 -18.14 23.26
CA LEU A 84 6.78 -18.95 22.88
C LEU A 84 8.07 -18.38 23.49
N PHE A 85 8.82 -19.22 24.21
CA PHE A 85 10.13 -18.91 24.81
C PHE A 85 10.14 -17.74 25.83
N GLY A 86 9.03 -17.46 26.50
CA GLY A 86 8.95 -16.38 27.49
C GLY A 86 8.95 -14.96 26.89
N LEU A 87 8.88 -14.84 25.56
CA LEU A 87 8.71 -13.58 24.85
C LEU A 87 7.22 -13.34 24.56
N SER A 88 6.75 -12.13 24.81
CA SER A 88 5.37 -11.74 24.53
C SER A 88 5.10 -11.78 23.01
N GLY A 89 3.92 -12.27 22.60
CA GLY A 89 3.56 -12.51 21.20
C GLY A 89 3.74 -11.29 20.27
N TRP A 90 3.63 -10.06 20.79
CA TRP A 90 3.87 -8.84 20.00
C TRP A 90 5.32 -8.72 19.49
N ARG A 91 6.30 -9.24 20.24
CA ARG A 91 7.71 -9.26 19.81
C ARG A 91 7.91 -10.19 18.61
N TRP A 92 7.24 -11.33 18.61
CA TRP A 92 7.29 -12.28 17.50
C TRP A 92 6.69 -11.70 16.22
N VAL A 93 5.63 -10.90 16.32
CA VAL A 93 5.07 -10.18 15.16
C VAL A 93 6.10 -9.22 14.56
N ILE A 94 6.83 -8.47 15.39
CA ILE A 94 7.89 -7.56 14.94
C ILE A 94 9.06 -8.33 14.32
N ILE A 95 9.51 -9.40 14.96
CA ILE A 95 10.61 -10.25 14.47
C ILE A 95 10.25 -10.84 13.11
N PHE A 96 9.04 -11.34 12.94
CA PHE A 96 8.57 -11.88 11.67
C PHE A 96 8.55 -10.80 10.58
N GLY A 97 8.04 -9.60 10.89
CA GLY A 97 8.07 -8.47 9.95
C GLY A 97 9.49 -8.06 9.57
N ALA A 98 10.41 -8.03 10.54
CA ALA A 98 11.81 -7.70 10.30
C ALA A 98 12.52 -8.77 9.45
N LEU A 99 12.23 -10.05 9.70
CA LEU A 99 12.76 -11.17 8.92
C LEU A 99 12.28 -11.11 7.47
N CYS A 100 10.97 -10.90 7.25
CA CYS A 100 10.41 -10.71 5.91
C CYS A 100 11.09 -9.55 5.16
N SER A 101 11.35 -8.43 5.85
CA SER A 101 12.06 -7.29 5.25
C SER A 101 13.50 -7.65 4.86
N LEU A 102 14.23 -8.39 5.69
CA LEU A 102 15.59 -8.85 5.38
C LEU A 102 15.60 -9.83 4.19
N VAL A 103 14.63 -10.72 4.08
CA VAL A 103 14.47 -11.61 2.92
C VAL A 103 14.25 -10.80 1.65
N ILE A 104 13.34 -9.81 1.69
CA ILE A 104 13.07 -8.92 0.55
C ILE A 104 14.33 -8.11 0.19
N TRP A 105 15.12 -7.67 1.16
CA TRP A 105 16.39 -6.99 0.92
C TRP A 105 17.37 -7.87 0.15
N VAL A 106 17.52 -9.15 0.51
CA VAL A 106 18.38 -10.09 -0.20
C VAL A 106 17.89 -10.31 -1.64
N ILE A 107 16.57 -10.45 -1.83
CA ILE A 107 15.98 -10.60 -3.17
C ILE A 107 16.25 -9.34 -4.00
N ARG A 108 16.07 -8.15 -3.43
CA ARG A 108 16.29 -6.87 -4.10
C ARG A 108 17.73 -6.59 -4.48
N LYS A 109 18.72 -7.19 -3.81
CA LYS A 109 20.11 -7.11 -4.26
C LYS A 109 20.34 -7.74 -5.64
N LYS A 110 19.46 -8.63 -6.09
CA LYS A 110 19.53 -9.27 -7.42
C LYS A 110 18.77 -8.50 -8.50
N LEU A 111 18.03 -7.45 -8.15
CA LEU A 111 17.33 -6.63 -9.15
C LEU A 111 18.32 -5.63 -9.78
N PRO A 112 18.36 -5.51 -11.13
CA PRO A 112 19.19 -4.52 -11.79
C PRO A 112 18.74 -3.10 -11.38
N GLU A 113 19.70 -2.19 -11.26
CA GLU A 113 19.39 -0.78 -10.97
C GLU A 113 18.64 -0.15 -12.14
N SER A 114 17.86 0.91 -11.89
CA SER A 114 17.07 1.52 -12.95
C SER A 114 17.97 2.16 -14.01
N ALA A 115 17.64 1.92 -15.30
CA ALA A 115 18.41 2.46 -16.43
C ALA A 115 18.54 3.99 -16.36
N ARG A 116 17.47 4.68 -15.95
CA ARG A 116 17.45 6.13 -15.75
C ARG A 116 18.43 6.61 -14.66
N TRP A 117 18.57 5.86 -13.57
CA TRP A 117 19.54 6.19 -12.53
C TRP A 117 20.99 6.02 -13.01
N LEU A 118 21.24 4.97 -13.80
CA LEU A 118 22.55 4.72 -14.42
C LEU A 118 22.92 5.83 -15.43
N GLU A 119 21.97 6.30 -16.23
CA GLU A 119 22.15 7.46 -17.11
C GLU A 119 22.49 8.74 -16.33
N VAL A 120 21.75 9.04 -15.25
CA VAL A 120 22.02 10.22 -14.39
C VAL A 120 23.39 10.13 -13.71
N LYS A 121 23.86 8.93 -13.39
CA LYS A 121 25.21 8.67 -12.85
C LYS A 121 26.31 8.71 -13.92
N GLY A 122 25.97 8.87 -15.20
CA GLY A 122 26.92 8.86 -16.32
C GLY A 122 27.41 7.47 -16.73
N ARG A 123 26.79 6.39 -16.23
CA ARG A 123 27.10 4.99 -16.54
C ARG A 123 26.25 4.52 -17.73
N ASN A 124 26.47 5.15 -18.88
CA ASN A 124 25.64 4.95 -20.07
C ASN A 124 25.71 3.51 -20.63
N ASP A 125 26.87 2.85 -20.53
CA ASP A 125 27.05 1.48 -21.00
C ASP A 125 26.23 0.47 -20.16
N ASP A 126 26.20 0.67 -18.83
CA ASP A 126 25.40 -0.17 -17.92
C ASP A 126 23.90 0.08 -18.11
N ALA A 127 23.50 1.34 -18.34
CA ALA A 127 22.11 1.68 -18.65
C ALA A 127 21.65 0.98 -19.93
N HIS A 128 22.49 0.96 -20.96
CA HIS A 128 22.21 0.28 -22.22
C HIS A 128 22.12 -1.24 -22.04
N ALA A 129 22.98 -1.84 -21.21
CA ALA A 129 22.92 -3.27 -20.92
C ALA A 129 21.59 -3.67 -20.24
N VAL A 130 21.15 -2.89 -19.25
CA VAL A 130 19.87 -3.12 -18.56
C VAL A 130 18.68 -2.94 -19.52
N MET A 131 18.72 -1.93 -20.40
CA MET A 131 17.67 -1.71 -21.40
C MET A 131 17.60 -2.85 -22.42
N CYS A 132 18.73 -3.32 -22.94
CA CYS A 132 18.76 -4.48 -23.83
C CYS A 132 18.21 -5.75 -23.17
N GLU A 133 18.53 -5.97 -21.88
CA GLU A 133 17.97 -7.10 -21.13
C GLU A 133 16.45 -6.99 -20.99
N MET A 134 15.92 -5.78 -20.72
CA MET A 134 14.47 -5.53 -20.67
C MET A 134 13.80 -5.74 -22.04
N GLU A 135 14.38 -5.20 -23.12
CA GLU A 135 13.88 -5.33 -24.48
C GLU A 135 13.81 -6.80 -24.92
N GLN A 136 14.86 -7.57 -24.63
CA GLN A 136 14.91 -9.01 -24.88
C GLN A 136 13.82 -9.76 -24.11
N ARG A 137 13.60 -9.45 -22.83
CA ARG A 137 12.53 -10.06 -22.01
C ARG A 137 11.13 -9.71 -22.52
N CYS A 138 10.97 -8.55 -23.14
CA CYS A 138 9.72 -8.11 -23.77
C CYS A 138 9.54 -8.63 -25.21
N GLY A 139 10.51 -9.38 -25.76
CA GLY A 139 10.46 -9.89 -27.13
C GLY A 139 10.64 -8.83 -28.21
N ILE A 140 11.18 -7.66 -27.85
CA ILE A 140 11.48 -6.56 -28.77
C ILE A 140 12.93 -6.73 -29.22
N ALA A 141 13.19 -6.59 -30.53
CA ALA A 141 14.57 -6.61 -31.04
C ALA A 141 15.35 -5.49 -30.34
N PRO A 142 16.55 -5.77 -29.80
CA PRO A 142 17.32 -4.78 -29.07
C PRO A 142 17.53 -3.56 -29.96
N SER A 143 17.06 -2.39 -29.50
CA SER A 143 17.12 -1.18 -30.31
C SER A 143 18.59 -0.84 -30.59
N PRO A 144 18.99 -0.59 -31.84
CA PRO A 144 20.37 -0.21 -32.14
C PRO A 144 20.67 1.09 -31.40
N GLN A 145 21.67 1.06 -30.52
CA GLN A 145 22.17 2.18 -29.70
C GLN A 145 21.27 3.40 -29.80
N HIS A 146 20.26 3.49 -28.93
CA HIS A 146 19.81 4.81 -28.47
C HIS A 146 20.98 5.41 -27.67
N ARG A 147 22.09 5.70 -28.36
CA ARG A 147 22.91 6.87 -28.12
C ARG A 147 21.99 8.02 -28.45
N THR A 148 21.00 8.23 -27.59
CA THR A 148 20.12 9.36 -27.66
C THR A 148 21.08 10.53 -27.73
N GLU A 149 20.98 11.32 -28.79
CA GLU A 149 21.55 12.65 -28.87
C GLU A 149 20.93 13.59 -27.81
N ALA A 150 20.58 13.06 -26.64
CA ALA A 150 20.46 13.78 -25.39
C ALA A 150 21.88 14.10 -24.90
N GLY A 151 22.65 14.77 -25.75
CA GLY A 151 23.74 15.59 -25.28
C GLY A 151 23.19 16.48 -24.17
N THR A 152 23.85 16.47 -23.02
CA THR A 152 23.85 17.61 -22.10
C THR A 152 22.52 17.99 -21.43
N ALA A 153 21.56 17.09 -21.24
CA ALA A 153 20.64 17.26 -20.11
C ALA A 153 21.39 16.91 -18.82
N LYS A 154 22.38 17.74 -18.44
CA LYS A 154 22.87 17.79 -17.06
C LYS A 154 21.61 17.99 -16.23
N THR A 155 21.17 16.93 -15.56
CA THR A 155 20.11 17.05 -14.56
C THR A 155 20.75 17.94 -13.50
N GLN A 156 20.45 19.23 -13.56
CA GLN A 156 20.95 20.18 -12.57
C GLN A 156 20.52 19.62 -11.22
N THR A 157 21.47 19.46 -10.30
CA THR A 157 21.16 19.10 -8.92
C THR A 157 20.25 20.19 -8.37
N GLY A 158 18.94 19.96 -8.46
CA GLY A 158 17.94 20.96 -8.14
C GLY A 158 18.12 21.38 -6.70
N THR A 159 18.23 22.69 -6.46
CA THR A 159 18.34 23.21 -5.10
C THR A 159 16.97 23.12 -4.43
N PHE A 160 16.91 22.83 -3.11
CA PHE A 160 15.63 22.81 -2.36
C PHE A 160 14.79 24.09 -2.52
N LYS A 161 15.42 25.21 -2.87
CA LYS A 161 14.76 26.48 -3.21
C LYS A 161 13.98 26.45 -4.53
N GLU A 162 14.37 25.63 -5.51
CA GLU A 162 13.71 25.52 -6.81
C GLU A 162 12.32 24.89 -6.70
N ILE A 163 12.08 24.07 -5.66
CA ILE A 163 10.75 23.49 -5.38
C ILE A 163 9.71 24.59 -5.12
N TRP A 164 10.16 25.75 -4.61
CA TRP A 164 9.32 26.91 -4.32
C TRP A 164 9.28 27.94 -5.46
N ALA A 165 9.94 27.66 -6.59
CA ALA A 165 9.88 28.51 -7.77
C ALA A 165 8.43 28.61 -8.31
N PRO A 166 8.05 29.74 -8.93
CA PRO A 166 6.68 29.97 -9.39
C PRO A 166 6.16 28.92 -10.38
N GLU A 167 7.06 28.26 -11.10
CA GLU A 167 6.78 27.17 -12.05
C GLU A 167 6.30 25.88 -11.35
N TYR A 168 6.90 25.55 -10.19
CA TYR A 168 6.63 24.28 -9.48
C TYR A 168 5.71 24.45 -8.26
N ARG A 169 5.65 25.65 -7.66
CA ARG A 169 4.90 25.91 -6.41
C ARG A 169 3.44 25.45 -6.46
N LYS A 170 2.74 25.61 -7.59
CA LYS A 170 1.32 25.21 -7.71
C LYS A 170 1.18 23.69 -7.61
N ARG A 171 2.09 22.94 -8.24
CA ARG A 171 2.12 21.48 -8.19
C ARG A 171 2.53 21.00 -6.80
N THR A 172 3.55 21.61 -6.19
CA THR A 172 4.01 21.29 -4.84
C THR A 172 2.91 21.51 -3.81
N ILE A 173 2.25 22.67 -3.81
CA ILE A 173 1.15 22.99 -2.89
C ILE A 173 -0.02 22.03 -3.10
N MET A 174 -0.40 21.76 -4.36
CA MET A 174 -1.46 20.79 -4.67
C MET A 174 -1.14 19.40 -4.10
N LEU A 175 0.09 18.92 -4.28
CA LEU A 175 0.53 17.63 -3.75
C LEU A 175 0.58 17.62 -2.21
N MET A 176 1.05 18.70 -1.58
CA MET A 176 1.07 18.84 -0.12
C MET A 176 -0.33 18.81 0.48
N VAL A 177 -1.26 19.59 -0.09
CA VAL A 177 -2.65 19.63 0.35
C VAL A 177 -3.30 18.26 0.15
N MET A 178 -3.17 17.67 -1.03
CA MET A 178 -3.71 16.34 -1.31
C MET A 178 -3.18 15.30 -0.33
N ASN A 179 -1.87 15.27 -0.07
CA ASN A 179 -1.26 14.29 0.84
C ASN A 179 -1.72 14.50 2.29
N PHE A 180 -1.85 15.76 2.74
CA PHE A 180 -2.37 16.09 4.06
C PHE A 180 -3.81 15.60 4.27
N PHE A 181 -4.70 15.88 3.31
CA PHE A 181 -6.08 15.40 3.36
C PHE A 181 -6.18 13.87 3.26
N GLN A 182 -5.33 13.24 2.43
CA GLN A 182 -5.26 11.78 2.32
C GLN A 182 -4.85 11.14 3.65
N ALA A 183 -3.84 11.69 4.33
CA ALA A 183 -3.40 11.19 5.63
C ALA A 183 -4.50 11.32 6.70
N ILE A 184 -5.14 12.49 6.78
CA ILE A 184 -6.25 12.72 7.73
C ILE A 184 -7.39 11.75 7.45
N GLY A 185 -7.84 11.66 6.20
CA GLY A 185 -8.94 10.77 5.81
C GLY A 185 -8.64 9.33 6.19
N PHE A 186 -7.43 8.84 5.91
CA PHE A 186 -7.03 7.48 6.24
C PHE A 186 -7.02 7.20 7.75
N PHE A 187 -6.39 8.06 8.56
CA PHE A 187 -6.33 7.86 10.01
C PHE A 187 -7.68 8.05 10.69
N TRP A 188 -8.46 9.04 10.25
CA TRP A 188 -9.78 9.34 10.80
C TRP A 188 -10.78 8.22 10.48
N LEU A 189 -10.83 7.73 9.24
CA LEU A 189 -11.66 6.58 8.86
C LEU A 189 -11.29 5.32 9.65
N ARG A 190 -9.98 5.08 9.87
CA ARG A 190 -9.53 3.94 10.68
C ARG A 190 -9.98 4.07 12.13
N GLN A 191 -9.96 5.27 12.68
CA GLN A 191 -10.43 5.53 14.05
C GLN A 191 -11.95 5.36 14.15
N LEU A 192 -12.71 5.85 13.16
CA LEU A 192 -14.16 5.72 13.10
C LEU A 192 -14.59 4.25 12.96
N ALA A 193 -13.91 3.49 12.10
CA ALA A 193 -14.15 2.06 11.95
C ALA A 193 -13.88 1.29 13.25
N ALA A 194 -12.79 1.65 13.96
CA ALA A 194 -12.49 1.07 15.26
C ALA A 194 -13.55 1.42 16.32
N SER A 195 -14.04 2.67 16.36
CA SER A 195 -15.12 3.04 17.28
C SER A 195 -16.45 2.40 16.91
N ALA A 196 -16.76 2.21 15.63
CA ALA A 196 -18.00 1.54 15.20
C ALA A 196 -18.00 0.04 15.53
N ALA A 197 -16.83 -0.60 15.52
CA ALA A 197 -16.66 -1.98 15.98
C ALA A 197 -16.88 -2.11 17.50
N VAL A 198 -16.65 -1.05 18.27
CA VAL A 198 -16.95 -0.95 19.70
C VAL A 198 -18.35 -0.34 19.85
N GLY A 199 -19.39 -1.15 19.69
CA GLY A 199 -20.78 -0.68 19.68
C GLY A 199 -21.16 0.26 20.85
N PRO A 200 -22.11 1.19 20.64
CA PRO A 200 -22.50 2.18 21.64
C PRO A 200 -23.21 1.49 22.80
N GLY A 201 -22.52 1.31 23.93
CA GLY A 201 -23.12 0.73 25.15
C GLY A 201 -22.20 -0.07 26.06
N ARG A 202 -20.92 -0.28 25.74
CA ARG A 202 -19.98 -0.87 26.71
C ARG A 202 -19.28 0.23 27.50
N GLU A 203 -19.80 0.50 28.69
CA GLU A 203 -19.26 1.44 29.67
C GLU A 203 -17.75 1.25 29.91
N HIS A 204 -17.07 2.38 30.16
CA HIS A 204 -15.65 2.48 30.47
C HIS A 204 -15.30 1.81 31.81
N HIS A 205 -15.29 0.49 31.87
CA HIS A 205 -14.57 -0.21 32.94
C HIS A 205 -13.07 -0.23 32.61
N PRO A 206 -12.19 0.25 33.51
CA PRO A 206 -10.75 0.11 33.34
C PRO A 206 -10.39 -1.37 33.53
N GLN A 207 -10.45 -2.15 32.46
CA GLN A 207 -10.06 -3.56 32.48
C GLN A 207 -8.55 -3.68 32.23
N PRO A 208 -7.83 -4.52 33.01
CA PRO A 208 -6.44 -4.83 32.75
C PRO A 208 -6.34 -5.50 31.37
N ALA A 209 -5.32 -5.09 30.60
CA ALA A 209 -5.14 -5.23 29.15
C ALA A 209 -5.15 -6.66 28.53
N VAL A 210 -5.62 -7.69 29.24
CA VAL A 210 -5.42 -9.11 28.88
C VAL A 210 -6.72 -9.86 28.51
N ARG A 211 -7.91 -9.24 28.60
CA ARG A 211 -9.20 -9.92 28.26
C ARG A 211 -9.92 -9.43 27.00
N LEU A 212 -9.27 -8.66 26.15
CA LEU A 212 -9.95 -7.86 25.12
C LEU A 212 -9.84 -8.41 23.68
N PHE A 213 -9.97 -9.72 23.47
CA PHE A 213 -10.09 -10.27 22.10
C PHE A 213 -10.96 -11.53 22.01
N HIS A 214 -12.14 -11.51 22.64
CA HIS A 214 -13.23 -12.39 22.19
C HIS A 214 -13.80 -11.80 20.90
N TYR A 215 -13.45 -12.40 19.75
CA TYR A 215 -14.00 -12.04 18.45
C TYR A 215 -15.52 -12.27 18.41
N PRO A 216 -16.29 -11.41 17.71
CA PRO A 216 -17.70 -11.67 17.46
C PRO A 216 -17.86 -12.91 16.60
N ARG A 217 -18.79 -13.79 16.97
CA ARG A 217 -19.12 -15.03 16.25
C ARG A 217 -19.81 -14.63 14.93
N LEU A 218 -19.82 -15.49 13.92
CA LEU A 218 -20.42 -15.19 12.60
C LEU A 218 -21.90 -14.73 12.69
N SER A 219 -22.60 -15.14 13.75
CA SER A 219 -23.97 -14.69 14.10
C SER A 219 -24.08 -13.20 14.42
N ASP A 220 -23.00 -12.57 14.88
CA ASP A 220 -22.98 -11.17 15.32
C ASP A 220 -22.88 -10.21 14.13
N TRP A 221 -22.54 -10.72 12.94
CA TRP A 221 -22.45 -9.98 11.68
C TRP A 221 -23.76 -10.01 10.87
N LEU A 222 -24.70 -10.90 11.19
CA LEU A 222 -26.00 -11.02 10.53
C LEU A 222 -26.83 -9.71 10.56
N PRO A 223 -26.86 -8.93 11.66
CA PRO A 223 -27.62 -7.69 11.74
C PRO A 223 -26.99 -6.54 10.93
N VAL A 224 -25.68 -6.55 10.74
CA VAL A 224 -24.92 -5.51 10.01
C VAL A 224 -25.04 -5.68 8.49
N LEU A 225 -25.20 -6.93 8.02
CA LEU A 225 -25.47 -7.23 6.61
C LEU A 225 -26.94 -7.02 6.22
N HIS A 226 -27.86 -7.03 7.19
CA HIS A 226 -29.30 -6.85 6.96
C HIS A 226 -29.68 -5.51 6.29
N PRO A 227 -29.18 -4.33 6.71
CA PRO A 227 -29.50 -3.05 6.07
C PRO A 227 -28.84 -2.85 4.69
N LEU A 228 -27.82 -3.65 4.34
CA LEU A 228 -27.23 -3.65 3.00
C LEU A 228 -28.06 -4.49 2.01
N CYS A 229 -28.74 -5.53 2.49
CA CYS A 229 -29.63 -6.35 1.66
C CYS A 229 -31.02 -5.73 1.45
N SER A 230 -31.53 -4.88 2.36
CA SER A 230 -32.88 -4.32 2.25
C SER A 230 -33.09 -3.38 1.05
N PRO A 231 -32.21 -2.40 0.72
CA PRO A 231 -32.43 -1.53 -0.43
C PRO A 231 -32.25 -2.26 -1.77
N LEU A 232 -31.41 -3.31 -1.81
CA LEU A 232 -31.23 -4.15 -3.00
C LEU A 232 -32.44 -5.05 -3.25
N ARG A 233 -33.09 -5.56 -2.20
CA ARG A 233 -34.30 -6.38 -2.31
C ARG A 233 -35.51 -5.57 -2.80
N GLU A 234 -35.67 -4.34 -2.31
CA GLU A 234 -36.72 -3.44 -2.80
C GLU A 234 -36.44 -2.98 -4.25
N GLN A 235 -35.19 -2.64 -4.60
CA GLN A 235 -34.86 -2.29 -5.99
C GLN A 235 -35.03 -3.46 -6.98
N MET A 236 -34.79 -4.71 -6.55
CA MET A 236 -35.03 -5.89 -7.38
C MET A 236 -36.53 -6.21 -7.49
N ALA A 237 -37.32 -6.02 -6.43
CA ALA A 237 -38.77 -6.18 -6.48
C ALA A 237 -39.46 -5.13 -7.37
N ASP A 238 -39.02 -3.87 -7.29
CA ASP A 238 -39.51 -2.78 -8.16
C ASP A 238 -39.13 -2.96 -9.63
N ARG A 239 -37.97 -3.56 -9.92
CA ARG A 239 -37.58 -3.93 -11.29
C ARG A 239 -38.40 -5.10 -11.82
N ALA A 240 -38.71 -6.10 -10.98
CA ALA A 240 -39.52 -7.26 -11.39
C ALA A 240 -40.97 -6.88 -11.69
N LEU A 241 -41.55 -5.94 -10.93
CA LEU A 241 -42.91 -5.43 -11.18
C LEU A 241 -43.00 -4.56 -12.45
N ARG A 242 -41.97 -3.77 -12.78
CA ARG A 242 -41.95 -2.97 -14.03
C ARG A 242 -41.74 -3.80 -15.29
N THR A 243 -41.18 -5.01 -15.19
CA THR A 243 -41.04 -5.90 -16.33
C THR A 243 -42.31 -6.68 -16.68
N ASP A 244 -43.32 -6.72 -15.79
CA ASP A 244 -44.57 -7.45 -16.03
C ASP A 244 -45.67 -6.58 -16.67
N ASP A 245 -45.60 -5.25 -16.53
CA ASP A 245 -46.53 -4.29 -17.17
C ASP A 245 -46.10 -3.86 -18.59
N GLY A 246 -45.06 -4.49 -19.13
CA GLY A 246 -44.33 -4.04 -20.32
C GLY A 246 -44.33 -5.01 -21.50
N GLY A 247 -45.47 -5.63 -21.84
CA GLY A 247 -45.71 -6.02 -23.24
C GLY A 247 -46.34 -7.38 -23.50
N VAL A 248 -47.67 -7.40 -23.68
CA VAL A 248 -48.33 -8.19 -24.73
C VAL A 248 -49.53 -7.39 -25.28
N ARG A 249 -49.31 -6.55 -26.29
CA ARG A 249 -50.31 -6.33 -27.35
C ARG A 249 -49.67 -6.80 -28.65
N HIS A 250 -50.08 -7.99 -29.07
CA HIS A 250 -49.77 -8.57 -30.37
C HIS A 250 -50.25 -7.66 -31.50
N PRO A 251 -49.45 -7.48 -32.57
CA PRO A 251 -49.95 -7.04 -33.87
C PRO A 251 -50.48 -8.26 -34.65
N PHE A 252 -51.32 -7.99 -35.65
CA PHE A 252 -51.86 -8.90 -36.69
C PHE A 252 -53.09 -9.76 -36.35
N ARG A 253 -54.25 -9.28 -36.85
CA ARG A 253 -55.34 -10.11 -37.38
C ARG A 253 -55.58 -9.68 -38.84
N PRO A 254 -55.63 -10.59 -39.82
CA PRO A 254 -55.95 -10.25 -41.21
C PRO A 254 -57.47 -10.14 -41.41
N ALA A 255 -57.83 -9.49 -42.52
CA ALA A 255 -59.17 -9.31 -43.03
C ALA A 255 -59.93 -10.63 -43.21
N GLU A 256 -61.18 -10.68 -42.76
CA GLU A 256 -62.43 -10.86 -43.53
C GLU A 256 -63.64 -10.71 -42.60
#